data_AF-A0A535JV08-F1
#
_entry.id   AF-A0A535JV08-F1
#
_cell.length_a   1.000
_cell.length_b   1.000
_cell.length_c   1.000
_cell.angle_alpha   90.00
_cell.angle_beta   90.00
_cell.angle_gamma   90.00
#
_symmetry.space_group_name_H-M   'P 1'
#
loop_
_entity.id
_entity.type
_entity.pdbx_description
1 polymer ?
#
loop_
_entity_poly.entity_id
_entity_poly.type
_entity_poly.pdbx_seq_one_letter_code
_entity_poly.pdbx_strand_id
1 'polypeptide(L)'
;MIETPVSTNEGLSSRRDRRWGWAGGILGLAVGVGSAAIAVFVEGADALESTPYPPFFATRRLLTYDIFLAIVTMIGALLAIAAILLARRSRFPRTDAAGAGIGGLVLMLLGASLLFTRLVAVIRGP
;
A
#
# COMPACT_ATOMS: atom_id res chain seq x y z
N MET A 1 -28.56 -1.44 34.37
CA MET A 1 -28.34 -0.89 33.01
C MET A 1 -28.65 -2.01 32.03
N ILE A 2 -29.68 -1.85 31.21
CA ILE A 2 -29.97 -2.79 30.12
C ILE A 2 -29.10 -2.32 28.95
N GLU A 3 -28.02 -3.04 28.68
CA GLU A 3 -27.23 -2.82 27.46
C GLU A 3 -28.13 -3.16 26.27
N THR A 4 -28.57 -2.15 25.54
CA THR A 4 -29.25 -2.36 24.26
C THR A 4 -28.25 -2.95 23.27
N PRO A 5 -28.54 -4.10 22.63
CA PRO A 5 -27.62 -4.71 21.69
C PRO A 5 -27.40 -3.77 20.49
N VAL A 6 -26.14 -3.44 20.24
CA VAL A 6 -25.69 -2.71 19.05
C VAL A 6 -26.02 -3.55 17.82
N SER A 7 -26.78 -3.00 16.86
CA SER A 7 -27.14 -3.75 15.66
C SER A 7 -25.90 -4.06 14.81
N THR A 8 -25.92 -5.19 14.10
CA THR A 8 -24.81 -5.63 13.25
C THR A 8 -24.47 -4.63 12.14
N ASN A 9 -25.46 -3.84 11.71
CA ASN A 9 -25.31 -2.85 10.64
C ASN A 9 -24.93 -1.45 11.13
N GLU A 10 -24.86 -1.22 12.44
CA GLU A 10 -24.45 0.07 12.98
C GLU A 10 -23.02 0.43 12.58
N GLY A 11 -22.84 1.68 12.16
CA GLY A 11 -21.55 2.22 11.72
C GLY A 11 -21.11 1.77 10.33
N LEU A 12 -21.97 1.12 9.54
CA LEU A 12 -21.71 0.74 8.15
C LEU A 12 -22.36 1.71 7.13
N SER A 13 -21.75 1.85 5.95
CA SER A 13 -22.35 2.57 4.82
C SER A 13 -21.88 2.04 3.47
N SER A 14 -22.78 1.46 2.67
CA SER A 14 -22.46 0.91 1.34
C SER A 14 -21.95 1.98 0.36
N ARG A 15 -22.45 3.22 0.44
CA ARG A 15 -21.96 4.31 -0.40
C ARG A 15 -20.51 4.67 -0.05
N ARG A 16 -20.16 4.60 1.24
CA ARG A 16 -18.83 4.93 1.72
C ARG A 16 -17.84 3.80 1.45
N ASP A 17 -18.30 2.57 1.55
CA ASP A 17 -17.55 1.37 1.15
C ASP A 17 -17.15 1.45 -0.33
N ARG A 18 -18.07 1.79 -1.23
CA ARG A 18 -17.76 2.02 -2.65
C ARG A 18 -16.70 3.11 -2.87
N ARG A 19 -16.72 4.18 -2.07
CA ARG A 19 -15.69 5.24 -2.16
C ARG A 19 -14.32 4.73 -1.76
N TRP A 20 -14.24 3.88 -0.72
CA TRP A 20 -13.00 3.21 -0.35
C TRP A 20 -12.53 2.23 -1.42
N GLY A 21 -13.45 1.53 -2.09
CA GLY A 21 -13.14 0.72 -3.27
C GLY A 21 -12.48 1.54 -4.38
N TRP A 22 -13.06 2.69 -4.72
CA TRP A 22 -12.46 3.62 -5.71
C TRP A 22 -11.12 4.17 -5.25
N ALA A 23 -10.99 4.60 -3.99
CA ALA A 23 -9.74 5.10 -3.45
C ALA A 23 -8.64 4.03 -3.51
N GLY A 24 -8.96 2.79 -3.13
CA GLY A 24 -8.05 1.64 -3.23
C GLY A 24 -7.65 1.35 -4.67
N GLY A 25 -8.59 1.38 -5.62
CA GLY A 25 -8.32 1.20 -7.04
C GLY A 25 -7.39 2.27 -7.62
N ILE A 26 -7.62 3.55 -7.29
CA ILE A 26 -6.77 4.66 -7.71
C ILE A 26 -5.37 4.54 -7.11
N LEU A 27 -5.26 4.23 -5.81
CA LEU A 27 -3.97 4.02 -5.14
C LEU A 27 -3.22 2.84 -5.75
N GLY A 28 -3.90 1.72 -5.99
CA GLY A 28 -3.31 0.54 -6.62
C GLY A 28 -2.78 0.84 -8.01
N LEU A 29 -3.55 1.57 -8.83
CA LEU A 29 -3.11 2.00 -10.16
C LEU A 29 -1.91 2.95 -10.07
N ALA A 30 -1.94 3.93 -9.17
CA ALA A 30 -0.84 4.87 -8.98
C ALA A 30 0.45 4.16 -8.55
N VAL A 31 0.36 3.19 -7.64
CA VAL A 31 1.52 2.41 -7.19
C VAL A 31 2.02 1.49 -8.30
N GLY A 32 1.13 0.74 -8.97
CA GLY A 32 1.53 -0.18 -10.05
C GLY A 32 2.16 0.56 -11.23
N VAL A 33 1.51 1.61 -11.73
CA VAL A 33 2.02 2.43 -12.84
C VAL A 33 3.27 3.21 -12.41
N GLY A 34 3.29 3.76 -11.19
CA GLY A 34 4.46 4.46 -10.66
C GLY A 34 5.68 3.54 -10.54
N SER A 35 5.50 2.33 -10.02
CA SER A 35 6.57 1.32 -9.97
C SER A 35 7.10 0.99 -11.36
N ALA A 36 6.21 0.71 -12.32
CA ALA A 36 6.61 0.42 -13.70
C ALA A 36 7.33 1.60 -14.36
N ALA A 37 6.82 2.82 -14.17
CA ALA A 37 7.42 4.02 -14.74
C ALA A 37 8.82 4.28 -14.19
N ILE A 38 9.03 4.15 -12.88
CA ILE A 38 10.36 4.33 -12.27
C ILE A 38 11.32 3.23 -12.73
N ALA A 39 10.87 1.98 -12.76
CA ALA A 39 11.69 0.86 -13.22
C ALA A 39 12.20 1.07 -14.66
N VAL A 40 11.31 1.46 -15.59
CA VAL A 40 11.66 1.60 -17.02
C VAL A 40 12.39 2.91 -17.29
N PHE A 41 11.83 4.05 -16.88
CA PHE A 41 12.33 5.36 -17.30
C PHE A 41 13.46 5.91 -16.43
N VAL A 42 13.58 5.47 -15.18
CA VAL A 42 14.62 5.97 -14.26
C VAL A 42 15.73 4.94 -14.09
N GLU A 43 15.37 3.67 -13.87
CA GLU A 43 16.36 2.61 -13.62
C GLU A 43 16.79 1.86 -14.88
N GLY A 44 16.16 2.13 -16.03
CA GLY A 44 16.56 1.58 -17.32
C GLY A 44 16.25 0.11 -17.50
N ALA A 45 15.22 -0.41 -16.79
CA ALA A 45 14.78 -1.78 -16.95
C ALA A 45 14.17 -2.02 -18.33
N ASP A 46 14.51 -3.17 -18.94
CA ASP A 46 13.85 -3.59 -20.16
C ASP A 46 12.46 -4.17 -19.83
N ALA A 47 11.42 -3.52 -20.33
CA ALA A 47 10.03 -3.91 -20.08
C ALA A 47 9.65 -5.27 -20.70
N LEU A 48 10.47 -5.78 -21.63
CA LEU A 48 10.26 -7.05 -22.32
C LEU A 48 11.09 -8.19 -21.71
N GLU A 49 11.92 -7.90 -20.70
CA GLU A 49 12.74 -8.90 -20.04
C GLU A 49 11.89 -9.82 -19.16
N SER A 50 11.93 -11.14 -19.41
CA SER A 50 11.13 -12.13 -18.66
C SER A 50 11.84 -12.66 -17.41
N THR A 51 12.82 -11.94 -16.89
CA THR A 51 13.51 -12.35 -15.65
C THR A 51 12.60 -12.14 -14.45
N PRO A 52 12.61 -13.04 -13.43
CA PRO A 52 11.73 -12.93 -12.26
C PRO A 52 11.90 -11.62 -11.49
N TYR A 53 13.09 -11.02 -11.59
CA TYR A 53 13.42 -9.72 -11.04
C TYR A 53 14.24 -8.93 -12.05
N PRO A 54 13.99 -7.62 -12.19
CA PRO A 54 14.80 -6.78 -13.05
C PRO A 54 16.28 -6.77 -12.60
N PRO A 55 17.24 -6.65 -13.53
CA PRO A 55 18.67 -6.66 -13.20
C PRO A 55 19.10 -5.58 -12.20
N PHE A 56 18.39 -4.44 -12.19
CA PHE A 56 18.66 -3.33 -11.27
C PHE A 56 18.39 -3.68 -9.79
N PHE A 57 17.66 -4.76 -9.47
CA PHE A 57 17.44 -5.15 -8.08
C PHE A 57 18.73 -5.61 -7.38
N ALA A 58 19.70 -6.13 -8.13
CA ALA A 58 20.97 -6.62 -7.59
C ALA A 58 22.04 -5.51 -7.41
N THR A 59 21.78 -4.28 -7.85
CA THR A 59 22.76 -3.20 -7.71
C THR A 59 22.85 -2.72 -6.27
N ARG A 60 24.08 -2.56 -5.75
CA ARG A 60 24.36 -2.11 -4.37
C ARG A 60 24.21 -0.60 -4.14
N ARG A 61 23.64 0.13 -5.10
CA ARG A 61 23.40 1.58 -4.99
C ARG A 61 21.98 1.86 -4.53
N LEU A 62 21.79 2.94 -3.78
CA LEU A 62 20.46 3.46 -3.49
C LEU A 62 19.77 3.84 -4.80
N LEU A 63 18.55 3.36 -4.99
CA LEU A 63 17.77 3.60 -6.21
C LEU A 63 16.62 4.54 -5.92
N THR A 64 16.17 5.24 -6.95
CA THR A 64 14.94 6.06 -6.86
C THR A 64 13.74 5.17 -6.53
N TYR A 65 13.79 3.92 -7.03
CA TYR A 65 12.81 2.89 -6.73
C TYR A 65 12.67 2.61 -5.23
N ASP A 66 13.76 2.60 -4.45
CA ASP A 66 13.67 2.40 -2.99
C ASP A 66 12.97 3.54 -2.30
N ILE A 67 13.32 4.76 -2.68
CA ILE A 67 12.74 5.97 -2.10
C ILE A 67 11.24 5.96 -2.37
N PHE A 68 10.84 5.61 -3.59
CA PHE A 68 9.45 5.45 -3.95
C PHE A 68 8.75 4.39 -3.09
N LEU A 69 9.31 3.18 -2.97
CA LEU A 69 8.71 2.12 -2.14
C LEU A 69 8.66 2.49 -0.65
N ALA A 70 9.66 3.21 -0.15
CA ALA A 70 9.68 3.72 1.22
C ALA A 70 8.54 4.73 1.43
N ILE A 71 8.32 5.64 0.48
CA ILE A 71 7.20 6.59 0.49
C ILE A 71 5.86 5.83 0.46
N VAL A 72 5.71 4.83 -0.41
CA VAL A 72 4.50 3.99 -0.48
C VAL A 72 4.23 3.31 0.87
N THR A 73 5.28 2.76 1.50
CA THR A 73 5.19 2.13 2.82
C THR A 73 4.76 3.14 3.89
N MET A 74 5.34 4.35 3.87
CA MET A 74 4.98 5.45 4.77
C MET A 74 3.53 5.88 4.61
N ILE A 75 3.03 6.01 3.37
CA ILE A 75 1.61 6.30 3.09
C ILE A 75 0.73 5.19 3.65
N GLY A 76 1.14 3.93 3.50
CA GLY A 76 0.44 2.79 4.10
C GLY A 76 0.34 2.89 5.62
N ALA A 77 1.43 3.25 6.29
CA ALA A 77 1.46 3.47 7.75
C ALA A 77 0.56 4.64 8.18
N LEU A 78 0.55 5.74 7.43
CA LEU A 78 -0.34 6.88 7.68
C LEU A 78 -1.82 6.49 7.55
N LEU A 79 -2.17 5.65 6.57
CA LEU A 79 -3.54 5.12 6.45
C LEU A 79 -3.91 4.20 7.61
N ALA A 80 -2.98 3.38 8.11
CA ALA A 80 -3.23 2.57 9.31
C ALA A 80 -3.45 3.44 10.56
N ILE A 81 -2.69 4.52 10.74
CA ILE A 81 -2.92 5.50 11.80
C ILE A 81 -4.28 6.18 11.60
N ALA A 82 -4.62 6.57 10.38
CA ALA A 82 -5.90 7.17 10.05
C ALA A 82 -7.07 6.23 10.35
N ALA A 83 -6.91 4.91 10.19
CA ALA A 83 -7.92 3.92 10.55
C ALA A 83 -8.27 3.99 12.05
N ILE A 84 -7.28 4.13 12.92
CA ILE A 84 -7.48 4.28 14.37
C ILE A 84 -8.26 5.58 14.68
N LEU A 85 -7.92 6.67 13.99
CA LEU A 85 -8.62 7.95 14.16
C LEU A 85 -10.06 7.89 13.63
N LEU A 86 -10.28 7.25 12.47
CA LEU A 86 -11.59 7.10 11.85
C LEU A 86 -12.52 6.20 12.65
N ALA A 87 -11.98 5.17 13.32
CA ALA A 87 -12.73 4.33 14.24
C ALA A 87 -13.35 5.13 15.40
N ARG A 88 -12.72 6.25 15.80
CA ARG A 88 -13.17 7.09 16.92
C ARG A 88 -14.00 8.30 16.49
N ARG A 89 -13.71 8.88 15.33
CA ARG A 89 -14.26 10.18 14.91
C ARG A 89 -15.21 10.13 13.72
N SER A 90 -15.26 9.03 12.97
CA SER A 90 -16.10 8.98 11.78
C SER A 90 -17.57 8.70 12.12
N ARG A 91 -18.47 9.26 11.31
CA ARG A 91 -19.91 8.94 11.30
C ARG A 91 -20.19 7.47 10.95
N PHE A 92 -19.28 6.82 10.20
CA PHE A 92 -19.36 5.40 9.82
C PHE A 92 -18.06 4.69 10.24
N PRO A 93 -17.83 4.52 11.55
CA PRO A 93 -16.53 4.16 12.09
C PRO A 93 -16.04 2.79 11.61
N ARG A 94 -16.94 1.80 11.44
CA ARG A 94 -16.56 0.46 10.97
C ARG A 94 -16.11 0.49 9.50
N THR A 95 -16.90 1.10 8.61
CA THR A 95 -16.55 1.16 7.18
C THR A 95 -15.28 1.99 6.94
N ASP A 96 -15.15 3.13 7.60
CA ASP A 96 -14.00 4.02 7.36
C ASP A 96 -12.70 3.49 7.96
N ALA A 97 -12.77 2.92 9.16
CA ALA A 97 -11.59 2.28 9.76
C ALA A 97 -11.17 1.05 8.96
N ALA A 98 -12.12 0.23 8.49
CA ALA A 98 -11.81 -0.93 7.66
C ALA A 98 -11.18 -0.52 6.32
N GLY A 99 -11.77 0.45 5.62
CA GLY A 99 -11.26 0.94 4.34
C GLY A 99 -9.83 1.49 4.46
N ALA A 100 -9.59 2.37 5.43
CA ALA A 100 -8.26 2.91 5.70
C ALA A 100 -7.27 1.82 6.16
N GLY A 101 -7.71 0.90 7.01
CA GLY A 101 -6.88 -0.17 7.55
C GLY A 101 -6.44 -1.16 6.47
N ILE A 102 -7.37 -1.62 5.63
CA ILE A 102 -7.07 -2.52 4.51
C ILE A 102 -6.15 -1.83 3.51
N GLY A 103 -6.47 -0.58 3.11
CA GLY A 103 -5.63 0.18 2.19
C GLY A 103 -4.21 0.37 2.73
N GLY A 104 -4.08 0.73 4.01
CA GLY A 104 -2.80 0.87 4.68
C GLY A 104 -2.00 -0.43 4.73
N LEU A 105 -2.65 -1.52 5.11
CA LEU A 105 -2.05 -2.86 5.18
C LEU A 105 -1.52 -3.31 3.81
N VAL A 106 -2.31 -3.16 2.75
CA VAL A 106 -1.89 -3.55 1.40
C VAL A 106 -0.68 -2.74 0.94
N LEU A 107 -0.69 -1.42 1.11
CA LEU A 107 0.44 -0.57 0.73
C LEU A 107 1.72 -0.89 1.52
N MET A 108 1.60 -1.11 2.82
CA MET A 108 2.73 -1.53 3.65
C MET A 108 3.26 -2.89 3.22
N LEU A 109 2.40 -3.87 2.99
CA LEU A 109 2.82 -5.20 2.54
C LEU A 109 3.55 -5.13 1.20
N LEU A 110 3.01 -4.42 0.21
CA LEU A 110 3.65 -4.26 -1.10
C LEU A 110 4.99 -3.52 -0.99
N GLY A 111 5.02 -2.35 -0.34
CA GLY A 111 6.24 -1.56 -0.20
C GLY A 111 7.33 -2.28 0.59
N ALA A 112 6.98 -2.85 1.75
CA ALA A 112 7.94 -3.53 2.62
C ALA A 112 8.44 -4.85 2.00
N SER A 113 7.58 -5.64 1.35
CA SER A 113 8.01 -6.88 0.70
C SER A 113 8.99 -6.61 -0.44
N LEU A 114 8.75 -5.60 -1.26
CA LEU A 114 9.65 -5.22 -2.36
C LEU A 114 10.97 -4.62 -1.87
N LEU A 115 10.95 -3.80 -0.81
CA LEU A 115 12.18 -3.33 -0.16
C LEU A 115 12.95 -4.50 0.46
N PHE A 116 12.26 -5.46 1.07
CA PHE A 116 12.88 -6.63 1.66
C PHE A 116 13.51 -7.55 0.60
N THR A 117 12.81 -7.83 -0.50
CA THR A 117 13.37 -8.64 -1.60
C THR A 117 14.60 -7.96 -2.18
N ARG A 118 14.59 -6.62 -2.31
CA ARG A 118 15.77 -5.86 -2.71
C ARG A 118 16.91 -5.99 -1.71
N LEU A 119 16.65 -5.84 -0.41
CA LEU A 119 17.67 -6.00 0.63
C LEU A 119 18.32 -7.39 0.56
N VAL A 120 17.52 -8.44 0.39
CA VAL A 120 18.01 -9.81 0.21
C VAL A 120 18.84 -9.95 -1.07
N ALA A 121 18.41 -9.36 -2.18
CA ALA A 121 19.14 -9.38 -3.45
C ALA A 121 20.50 -8.67 -3.34
N VAL A 122 20.58 -7.56 -2.61
CA VAL A 122 21.83 -6.84 -2.36
C VAL A 122 22.79 -7.65 -1.47
N ILE A 123 22.28 -8.36 -0.45
CA ILE A 123 23.10 -9.18 0.46
C ILE A 123 23.61 -10.46 -0.22
N ARG A 124 22.78 -11.08 -1.06
CA ARG A 124 23.08 -12.36 -1.73
C ARG A 124 23.69 -12.21 -3.13
N GLY A 125 23.60 -11.01 -3.71
CA GLY A 125 24.19 -10.71 -5.00
C GLY A 125 25.71 -10.82 -4.95
N PRO A 126 26.36 -11.19 -6.07
CA PRO A 126 27.81 -11.30 -6.15
C PRO A 126 28.54 -10.00 -5.75
#